data_AF-A0A7C7YA63-F1
#
_entry.id   AF-A0A7C7YA63-F1
#
_cell.length_a   1.000
_cell.length_b   1.000
_cell.length_c   1.000
_cell.angle_alpha   90.00
_cell.angle_beta   90.00
_cell.angle_gamma   90.00
#
_symmetry.space_group_name_H-M   'P 1'
#
loop_
_entity.id
_entity.type
_entity.pdbx_description
1 polymer ?
#
loop_
_entity_poly.entity_id
_entity_poly.type
_entity_poly.pdbx_seq_one_letter_code
_entity_poly.pdbx_strand_id
1 'polypeptide(L)'
;MVLSCVPLLSTRIRRRRAEMNAAHPANPGSSPSRIRYPIVLLCLVFSGQLSCGSMWIASDSVGRVDQSVTEPSLDQPNIVYILVDNWGWADVSVQGGKIPTPRIDELAAAGIRLTNFNVENQCTPTRSAIHTGRLPIRSGTQRVSGPGDADGLAVWEYTLAELLSDEGYATALFGKWHLGSQPGRMPNDQGYDSWWGINEGSNAAGYTATPQFDPAVAAIPHVWVGEKGAVSRPIRKYDIAARERFDRESVDRAAEFIRARAKSDRPFFAFVGFTHLHPPFVVHPDFNGRSGKGIYADSQLEIDFNVGRLLDAIQQVGVAENTLVILTGDNGPGSFPVGEGPDWFVEGSAGPWRGGLSTGYEGGLRTPAIAKWPGHIPAARVSDEIFSALDWLPTLAHLIGGSTRIPTDRPIDGVDQSEFLLGRQLHSNRESTVTFVGEEIFAVKWRNMKMHFFTAEHTHSPIQSHTFPKIFDLEVDPGELRELWEAEGFVHAWVTTPISKIIADLKSSMQSYPNIQPGHEFPGYE
;
A
#
# COMPACT_ATOMS: atom_id res chain seq x y z
N MET A 1 -31.40 -35.13 -56.84
CA MET A 1 -31.79 -34.51 -58.13
C MET A 1 -31.67 -33.00 -57.99
N VAL A 2 -31.06 -32.20 -58.86
CA VAL A 2 -30.09 -32.34 -59.95
C VAL A 2 -29.83 -30.88 -60.37
N LEU A 3 -28.54 -30.50 -60.51
CA LEU A 3 -27.97 -29.38 -61.31
C LEU A 3 -28.39 -27.94 -60.96
N SER A 4 -27.64 -26.85 -61.20
CA SER A 4 -26.24 -26.49 -61.48
C SER A 4 -26.33 -25.09 -62.09
N CYS A 5 -25.40 -24.17 -61.78
CA CYS A 5 -24.64 -23.42 -62.77
C CYS A 5 -23.71 -22.37 -62.12
N VAL A 6 -22.42 -22.56 -62.37
CA VAL A 6 -21.31 -21.59 -62.30
C VAL A 6 -20.68 -21.60 -63.70
N PRO A 7 -20.09 -20.48 -64.19
CA PRO A 7 -18.63 -20.47 -64.43
C PRO A 7 -17.98 -19.17 -63.89
N LEU A 8 -16.82 -19.21 -63.19
CA LEU A 8 -15.43 -19.22 -63.72
C LEU A 8 -15.07 -17.91 -64.44
N LEU A 9 -13.98 -17.18 -64.18
CA LEU A 9 -12.54 -17.48 -64.08
C LEU A 9 -11.85 -16.22 -63.44
N SER A 10 -10.61 -16.17 -62.93
CA SER A 10 -9.59 -17.13 -62.50
C SER A 10 -8.37 -16.33 -61.99
N THR A 11 -7.81 -16.76 -60.86
CA THR A 11 -6.36 -16.93 -60.53
C THR A 11 -5.37 -15.74 -60.53
N ARG A 12 -4.82 -15.42 -59.34
CA ARG A 12 -3.43 -15.71 -58.83
C ARG A 12 -2.40 -14.62 -59.20
N ILE A 13 -1.57 -14.04 -58.32
CA ILE A 13 -0.44 -14.63 -57.53
C ILE A 13 0.05 -13.61 -56.46
N ARG A 14 0.66 -14.14 -55.38
CA ARG A 14 1.24 -13.46 -54.19
C ARG A 14 2.64 -12.83 -54.41
N ARG A 15 2.95 -11.81 -53.58
CA ARG A 15 4.23 -11.42 -52.89
C ARG A 15 5.52 -11.35 -53.74
N ARG A 16 6.41 -10.34 -53.66
CA ARG A 16 7.08 -9.71 -52.51
C ARG A 16 8.05 -8.62 -53.04
N ARG A 17 8.37 -7.61 -52.21
CA ARG A 17 9.59 -6.76 -52.18
C ARG A 17 9.99 -5.99 -53.45
N ALA A 18 10.17 -4.68 -53.31
CA ALA A 18 11.48 -4.00 -53.33
C ALA A 18 11.33 -2.53 -53.76
N GLU A 19 12.22 -1.69 -53.22
CA GLU A 19 12.78 -0.50 -53.86
C GLU A 19 11.91 0.77 -54.02
N MET A 20 12.12 1.71 -53.11
CA MET A 20 12.13 3.14 -53.41
C MET A 20 13.57 3.65 -53.26
N ASN A 21 14.28 3.83 -54.38
CA ASN A 21 15.42 4.73 -54.54
C ASN A 21 14.94 5.87 -55.46
N ALA A 22 14.92 7.12 -55.04
CA ALA A 22 16.05 8.03 -54.78
C ALA A 22 16.74 8.55 -56.06
N ALA A 23 16.68 9.88 -56.22
CA ALA A 23 17.62 10.75 -56.91
C ALA A 23 17.36 12.16 -56.34
N HIS A 24 18.29 13.03 -55.95
CA HIS A 24 19.76 13.14 -55.76
C HIS A 24 19.98 14.67 -55.50
N PRO A 25 21.16 15.23 -55.19
CA PRO A 25 22.41 14.66 -54.65
C PRO A 25 23.17 15.56 -53.62
N ALA A 26 24.21 14.96 -53.01
CA ALA A 26 25.60 15.47 -52.82
C ALA A 26 25.87 16.70 -51.91
N ASN A 27 26.90 16.78 -51.04
CA ASN A 27 28.05 15.94 -50.62
C ASN A 27 28.84 16.76 -49.51
N PRO A 28 30.06 16.44 -49.05
CA PRO A 28 30.55 15.31 -48.23
C PRO A 28 31.47 15.74 -47.04
N GLY A 29 32.00 14.77 -46.29
CA GLY A 29 33.27 14.86 -45.54
C GLY A 29 33.21 14.19 -44.16
N SER A 30 33.30 12.86 -44.06
CA SER A 30 34.51 12.00 -43.98
C SER A 30 35.12 11.85 -42.58
N SER A 31 35.30 10.59 -42.19
CA SER A 31 35.55 10.00 -40.86
C SER A 31 37.06 9.78 -40.55
N PRO A 32 37.49 8.80 -39.71
CA PRO A 32 37.58 8.80 -38.24
C PRO A 32 38.99 8.37 -37.71
N SER A 33 39.22 8.38 -36.38
CA SER A 33 40.13 7.44 -35.64
C SER A 33 40.29 7.90 -34.17
N ARG A 34 39.89 7.11 -33.17
CA ARG A 34 40.64 6.10 -32.38
C ARG A 34 41.70 6.64 -31.39
N ILE A 35 41.44 6.38 -30.09
CA ILE A 35 42.35 5.77 -29.08
C ILE A 35 43.36 6.71 -28.33
N ARG A 36 43.15 7.00 -27.01
CA ARG A 36 43.94 6.50 -25.83
C ARG A 36 43.87 7.30 -24.49
N TYR A 37 43.69 6.52 -23.42
CA TYR A 37 44.16 6.56 -22.01
C TYR A 37 43.68 7.57 -20.94
N PRO A 38 43.54 7.11 -19.67
CA PRO A 38 43.07 7.89 -18.52
C PRO A 38 44.23 8.53 -17.72
N ILE A 39 43.90 9.58 -16.97
CA ILE A 39 44.78 10.23 -16.00
C ILE A 39 44.71 9.47 -14.67
N VAL A 40 45.87 8.98 -14.22
CA VAL A 40 46.13 8.43 -12.88
C VAL A 40 46.48 9.60 -11.96
N LEU A 41 45.76 9.76 -10.85
CA LEU A 41 46.13 10.68 -9.77
C LEU A 41 46.85 9.89 -8.67
N LEU A 42 48.13 10.20 -8.49
CA LEU A 42 49.05 9.61 -7.53
C LEU A 42 48.88 10.32 -6.17
N CYS A 43 48.37 9.63 -5.15
CA CYS A 43 48.42 10.11 -3.76
C CYS A 43 49.73 9.66 -3.12
N LEU A 44 50.56 10.63 -2.75
CA LEU A 44 51.79 10.45 -1.98
C LEU A 44 51.47 10.18 -0.51
N VAL A 45 51.95 9.03 -0.02
CA VAL A 45 52.00 8.68 1.39
C VAL A 45 53.15 9.45 2.04
N PHE A 46 52.85 10.32 2.99
CA PHE A 46 53.85 10.86 3.93
C PHE A 46 53.77 10.06 5.24
N SER A 47 54.83 9.31 5.51
CA SER A 47 55.12 8.73 6.81
C SER A 47 55.73 9.80 7.73
N GLY A 48 55.07 10.05 8.85
CA GLY A 48 55.57 10.92 9.92
C GLY A 48 55.25 10.32 11.28
N GLN A 49 56.19 9.54 11.83
CA GLN A 49 56.22 9.21 13.25
C GLN A 49 56.55 10.47 14.04
N LEU A 50 55.75 10.82 15.04
CA LEU A 50 56.20 11.63 16.17
C LEU A 50 55.46 11.21 17.45
N SER A 51 56.27 11.08 18.48
CA SER A 51 56.03 10.47 19.79
C SER A 51 55.32 11.38 20.78
N CYS A 52 54.59 10.71 21.68
CA CYS A 52 54.26 11.03 23.07
C CYS A 52 54.65 12.41 23.64
N GLY A 53 53.64 13.14 24.12
CA GLY A 53 53.79 14.30 25.00
C GLY A 53 52.50 14.53 25.79
N SER A 54 52.40 13.92 26.97
CA SER A 54 51.33 14.17 27.93
C SER A 54 51.52 15.55 28.54
N MET A 55 50.64 16.50 28.23
CA MET A 55 50.60 17.80 28.91
C MET A 55 49.22 17.99 29.54
N TRP A 56 49.19 17.84 30.87
CA TRP A 56 48.04 18.18 31.68
C TRP A 56 47.97 19.71 31.81
N ILE A 57 46.92 20.31 31.27
CA ILE A 57 46.53 21.69 31.60
C ILE A 57 45.22 21.58 32.37
N ALA A 58 45.28 21.90 33.66
CA ALA A 58 44.10 22.24 34.45
C ALA A 58 43.59 23.60 33.97
N SER A 59 42.31 23.69 33.63
CA SER A 59 41.63 24.98 33.47
C SER A 59 40.23 24.91 34.07
N ASP A 60 39.93 25.97 34.79
CA ASP A 60 38.85 26.14 35.75
C ASP A 60 37.43 25.93 35.22
N SER A 61 36.57 25.55 36.16
CA SER A 61 35.13 25.37 36.05
C SER A 61 34.42 26.65 35.62
N VAL A 62 33.99 26.70 34.36
CA VAL A 62 32.90 27.57 33.92
C VAL A 62 31.62 26.75 34.00
N GLY A 63 30.68 27.19 34.83
CA GLY A 63 29.39 26.54 35.03
C GLY A 63 28.64 26.36 33.72
N ARG A 64 28.49 25.10 33.29
CA ARG A 64 27.58 24.70 32.22
C ARG A 64 26.17 24.76 32.80
N VAL A 65 25.34 25.64 32.25
CA VAL A 65 23.89 25.48 32.34
C VAL A 65 23.57 24.22 31.55
N ASP A 66 23.29 23.13 32.26
CA ASP A 66 22.86 21.88 31.68
C ASP A 66 21.39 22.05 31.25
N GLN A 67 21.19 22.59 30.05
CA GLN A 67 19.97 22.29 29.31
C GLN A 67 20.18 20.90 28.73
N SER A 68 19.78 19.88 29.50
CA SER A 68 19.61 18.54 29.00
C SER A 68 18.47 18.56 27.98
N VAL A 69 18.78 18.94 26.74
CA VAL A 69 18.00 18.51 25.59
C VAL A 69 18.28 17.02 25.50
N THR A 70 17.34 16.20 25.95
CA THR A 70 17.33 14.78 25.67
C THR A 70 17.35 14.64 24.14
N GLU A 71 18.51 14.31 23.57
CA GLU A 71 18.58 13.87 22.19
C GLU A 71 17.60 12.70 22.05
N PRO A 72 16.63 12.77 21.11
CA PRO A 72 15.67 11.70 20.93
C PRO A 72 16.44 10.39 20.71
N SER A 73 16.09 9.35 21.47
CA SER A 73 16.62 8.01 21.21
C SER A 73 16.24 7.63 19.78
N LEU A 74 17.25 7.48 18.93
CA LEU A 74 17.10 7.00 17.56
C LEU A 74 16.70 5.52 17.49
N ASP A 75 16.64 4.83 18.64
CA ASP A 75 16.28 3.42 18.75
C ASP A 75 14.75 3.20 18.67
N GLN A 76 13.95 4.26 18.82
CA GLN A 76 12.48 4.23 18.70
C GLN A 76 11.95 5.48 17.95
N PRO A 77 11.90 5.46 16.60
CA PRO A 77 11.40 6.59 15.82
C PRO A 77 9.91 6.80 16.03
N ASN A 78 9.43 8.02 15.82
CA ASN A 78 8.00 8.24 15.62
C ASN A 78 7.56 7.59 14.30
N ILE A 79 6.31 7.13 14.23
CA ILE A 79 5.77 6.48 13.05
C ILE A 79 4.50 7.21 12.62
N VAL A 80 4.44 7.63 11.35
CA VAL A 80 3.23 8.15 10.71
C VAL A 80 2.90 7.25 9.52
N TYR A 81 1.83 6.48 9.65
CA TYR A 81 1.34 5.59 8.60
C TYR A 81 0.13 6.23 7.93
N ILE A 82 0.21 6.50 6.63
CA ILE A 82 -0.84 7.09 5.82
C ILE A 82 -1.34 6.02 4.85
N LEU A 83 -2.64 5.72 4.89
CA LEU A 83 -3.27 4.70 4.05
C LEU A 83 -4.35 5.34 3.17
N VAL A 84 -4.20 5.23 1.86
CA VAL A 84 -5.17 5.72 0.85
C VAL A 84 -6.11 4.59 0.44
N ASP A 85 -7.41 4.89 0.38
CA ASP A 85 -8.49 3.96 -0.01
C ASP A 85 -8.52 3.81 -1.54
N ASN A 86 -8.67 2.59 -2.09
CA ASN A 86 -8.83 2.36 -3.54
C ASN A 86 -7.78 3.04 -4.44
N TRP A 87 -6.51 3.02 -4.03
CA TRP A 87 -5.45 3.79 -4.69
C TRP A 87 -4.76 3.00 -5.80
N GLY A 88 -5.00 3.39 -7.05
CA GLY A 88 -4.39 2.77 -8.20
C GLY A 88 -2.89 3.08 -8.31
N TRP A 89 -2.14 2.09 -8.79
CA TRP A 89 -0.68 2.16 -8.91
C TRP A 89 -0.17 3.39 -9.68
N ALA A 90 -0.90 3.85 -10.70
CA ALA A 90 -0.55 5.01 -11.52
C ALA A 90 -1.40 6.26 -11.19
N ASP A 91 -2.00 6.34 -10.01
CA ASP A 91 -2.72 7.55 -9.57
C ASP A 91 -1.79 8.65 -9.06
N VAL A 92 -0.48 8.38 -8.89
CA VAL A 92 0.54 9.36 -8.50
C VAL A 92 1.44 9.75 -9.66
N SER A 93 1.85 11.02 -9.75
CA SER A 93 2.61 11.52 -10.90
C SER A 93 3.96 10.82 -11.06
N VAL A 94 4.65 10.52 -9.96
CA VAL A 94 5.89 9.73 -10.01
C VAL A 94 5.72 8.34 -10.65
N GLN A 95 4.52 7.75 -10.65
CA GLN A 95 4.21 6.46 -11.28
C GLN A 95 3.41 6.61 -12.59
N GLY A 96 3.45 7.78 -13.22
CA GLY A 96 2.86 8.03 -14.53
C GLY A 96 1.47 8.68 -14.52
N GLY A 97 0.95 8.98 -13.34
CA GLY A 97 -0.31 9.71 -13.15
C GLY A 97 -0.32 11.08 -13.83
N LYS A 98 -1.49 11.48 -14.34
CA LYS A 98 -1.66 12.73 -15.10
C LYS A 98 -2.03 13.94 -14.23
N ILE A 99 -2.36 13.69 -12.97
CA ILE A 99 -2.62 14.73 -11.98
C ILE A 99 -1.33 14.94 -11.19
N PRO A 100 -0.81 16.18 -11.09
CA PRO A 100 0.39 16.45 -10.31
C PRO A 100 0.18 16.11 -8.84
N THR A 101 1.10 15.34 -8.27
CA THR A 101 1.16 15.03 -6.83
C THR A 101 2.51 15.47 -6.24
N PRO A 102 2.83 16.78 -6.25
CA PRO A 102 4.17 17.26 -5.91
C PRO A 102 4.63 16.93 -4.49
N ARG A 103 3.72 16.83 -3.51
CA ARG A 103 4.07 16.52 -2.11
C ARG A 103 4.38 15.03 -1.94
N ILE A 104 3.64 14.17 -2.64
CA ILE A 104 3.93 12.74 -2.73
C ILE A 104 5.23 12.51 -3.52
N ASP A 105 5.46 13.27 -4.58
CA ASP A 105 6.68 13.21 -5.38
C ASP A 105 7.91 13.61 -4.55
N GLU A 106 7.79 14.64 -3.70
CA GLU A 106 8.81 15.04 -2.73
C GLU A 106 9.10 13.92 -1.71
N LEU A 107 8.05 13.31 -1.17
CA LEU A 107 8.18 12.17 -0.25
C LEU A 107 8.92 11.00 -0.92
N ALA A 108 8.57 10.67 -2.16
CA ALA A 108 9.22 9.62 -2.94
C ALA A 108 10.69 9.94 -3.23
N ALA A 109 11.01 11.18 -3.58
CA ALA A 109 12.39 11.61 -3.83
C ALA A 109 13.25 11.56 -2.55
N ALA A 110 12.65 11.74 -1.38
CA ALA A 110 13.35 11.77 -0.10
C ALA A 110 13.40 10.40 0.61
N GLY A 111 12.92 9.32 -0.01
CA GLY A 111 12.90 7.99 0.59
C GLY A 111 13.01 6.86 -0.44
N ILE A 112 12.35 5.74 -0.13
CA ILE A 112 12.19 4.60 -1.03
C ILE A 112 10.77 4.55 -1.58
N ARG A 113 10.64 4.33 -2.88
CA ARG A 113 9.38 4.01 -3.57
C ARG A 113 9.40 2.56 -4.03
N LEU A 114 8.38 1.80 -3.64
CA LEU A 114 8.20 0.39 -3.98
C LEU A 114 7.22 0.27 -5.15
N THR A 115 7.66 -0.28 -6.27
CA THR A 115 6.82 -0.48 -7.48
C THR A 115 6.10 -1.83 -7.50
N ASN A 116 6.48 -2.74 -6.59
CA ASN A 116 5.87 -4.05 -6.38
C ASN A 116 5.42 -4.23 -4.92
N PHE A 117 4.71 -3.23 -4.38
CA PHE A 117 4.03 -3.34 -3.10
C PHE A 117 2.68 -4.03 -3.29
N ASN A 118 2.46 -5.13 -2.56
CA ASN A 118 1.36 -6.06 -2.73
C ASN A 118 0.38 -5.97 -1.56
N VAL A 119 -0.89 -5.81 -1.88
CA VAL A 119 -1.99 -5.73 -0.92
C VAL A 119 -2.98 -6.86 -1.12
N GLU A 120 -3.99 -6.91 -0.25
CA GLU A 120 -5.09 -7.87 -0.35
C GLU A 120 -6.20 -7.32 -1.25
N ASN A 121 -7.17 -8.16 -1.58
CA ASN A 121 -8.15 -7.89 -2.63
C ASN A 121 -9.14 -6.74 -2.32
N GLN A 122 -9.26 -6.31 -1.06
CA GLN A 122 -10.23 -5.31 -0.58
C GLN A 122 -9.72 -4.56 0.66
N CYS A 123 -10.41 -3.47 1.03
CA CYS A 123 -10.05 -2.58 2.14
C CYS A 123 -9.87 -3.32 3.47
N THR A 124 -10.90 -4.06 3.92
CA THR A 124 -10.89 -4.77 5.22
C THR A 124 -9.77 -5.83 5.28
N PRO A 125 -9.64 -6.73 4.27
CA PRO A 125 -8.49 -7.62 4.17
C PRO A 125 -7.13 -6.92 4.33
N THR A 126 -6.84 -5.88 3.54
CA THR A 126 -5.51 -5.23 3.59
C THR A 126 -5.27 -4.52 4.90
N ARG A 127 -6.29 -3.85 5.45
CA ARG A 127 -6.18 -3.21 6.77
C ARG A 127 -5.87 -4.24 7.83
N SER A 128 -6.47 -5.43 7.79
CA SER A 128 -6.12 -6.51 8.71
C SER A 128 -4.69 -6.96 8.49
N ALA A 129 -4.26 -7.18 7.24
CA ALA A 129 -2.91 -7.63 6.93
C ALA A 129 -1.83 -6.67 7.46
N ILE A 130 -2.03 -5.36 7.31
CA ILE A 130 -1.15 -4.32 7.87
C ILE A 130 -1.09 -4.42 9.39
N HIS A 131 -2.25 -4.58 10.03
CA HIS A 131 -2.36 -4.57 11.48
C HIS A 131 -1.89 -5.87 12.13
N THR A 132 -1.96 -7.03 11.49
CA THR A 132 -1.64 -8.32 12.14
C THR A 132 -0.44 -9.04 11.54
N GLY A 133 0.04 -8.61 10.37
CA GLY A 133 1.03 -9.37 9.61
C GLY A 133 0.56 -10.78 9.22
N ARG A 134 -0.76 -11.02 9.22
CA ARG A 134 -1.38 -12.32 8.95
C ARG A 134 -2.31 -12.21 7.76
N LEU A 135 -2.39 -13.29 6.97
CA LEU A 135 -3.35 -13.41 5.89
C LEU A 135 -4.78 -13.18 6.43
N PRO A 136 -5.61 -12.38 5.76
CA PRO A 136 -6.94 -11.98 6.27
C PRO A 136 -7.88 -13.15 6.58
N ILE A 137 -7.73 -14.25 5.85
CA ILE A 137 -8.48 -15.49 6.08
C ILE A 137 -8.20 -16.12 7.45
N ARG A 138 -7.05 -15.80 8.07
CA ARG A 138 -6.72 -16.30 9.41
C ARG A 138 -7.30 -15.44 10.53
N SER A 139 -7.73 -14.22 10.24
CA SER A 139 -8.17 -13.23 11.24
C SER A 139 -9.67 -12.95 11.19
N GLY A 140 -10.43 -13.65 10.34
CA GLY A 140 -11.87 -13.44 10.15
C GLY A 140 -12.21 -12.20 9.31
N THR A 141 -11.27 -11.73 8.48
CA THR A 141 -11.41 -10.49 7.70
C THR A 141 -11.21 -10.71 6.20
N GLN A 142 -11.49 -11.92 5.70
CA GLN A 142 -11.27 -12.31 4.30
C GLN A 142 -12.10 -11.57 3.25
N ARG A 143 -13.08 -10.76 3.69
CA ARG A 143 -13.92 -9.92 2.83
C ARG A 143 -14.49 -8.75 3.63
N VAL A 144 -14.96 -7.73 2.92
CA VAL A 144 -15.83 -6.69 3.51
C VAL A 144 -17.18 -7.33 3.87
N SER A 145 -17.58 -7.21 5.14
CA SER A 145 -18.88 -7.68 5.64
C SER A 145 -20.00 -6.72 5.22
N GLY A 146 -21.20 -7.26 4.97
CA GLY A 146 -22.39 -6.44 4.74
C GLY A 146 -22.87 -5.76 6.03
N PRO A 147 -23.64 -4.66 5.93
CA PRO A 147 -24.26 -4.06 7.11
C PRO A 147 -25.11 -5.07 7.88
N GLY A 148 -24.82 -5.25 9.17
CA GLY A 148 -25.52 -6.18 10.05
C GLY A 148 -24.97 -7.62 10.06
N ASP A 149 -24.06 -7.96 9.15
CA ASP A 149 -23.33 -9.22 9.21
C ASP A 149 -22.32 -9.22 10.37
N ALA A 150 -21.93 -10.42 10.79
CA ALA A 150 -20.74 -10.62 11.60
C ALA A 150 -19.51 -9.97 10.93
N ASP A 151 -18.88 -9.00 11.61
CA ASP A 151 -17.82 -8.16 11.05
C ASP A 151 -16.57 -8.07 11.91
N GLY A 152 -15.49 -7.64 11.28
CA GLY A 152 -14.29 -7.15 11.94
C GLY A 152 -13.23 -8.19 12.27
N LEU A 153 -12.11 -7.68 12.76
CA LEU A 153 -10.96 -8.44 13.20
C LEU A 153 -11.34 -9.31 14.40
N ALA A 154 -10.90 -10.57 14.40
CA ALA A 154 -11.08 -11.43 15.55
C ALA A 154 -10.38 -10.82 16.79
N VAL A 155 -11.10 -10.72 17.91
CA VAL A 155 -10.67 -9.94 19.09
C VAL A 155 -9.34 -10.41 19.69
N TRP A 156 -9.00 -11.68 19.54
CA TRP A 156 -7.73 -12.28 19.99
C TRP A 156 -6.49 -11.90 19.16
N GLU A 157 -6.67 -11.24 18.02
CA GLU A 157 -5.55 -10.82 17.19
C GLU A 157 -4.70 -9.79 17.93
N TYR A 158 -3.37 -9.90 17.78
CA TYR A 158 -2.44 -8.93 18.34
C TYR A 158 -2.01 -7.95 17.25
N THR A 159 -2.40 -6.69 17.37
CA THR A 159 -2.21 -5.71 16.31
C THR A 159 -0.89 -4.95 16.42
N LEU A 160 -0.49 -4.31 15.32
CA LEU A 160 0.62 -3.37 15.27
C LEU A 160 0.43 -2.23 16.27
N ALA A 161 -0.81 -1.77 16.50
CA ALA A 161 -1.07 -0.72 17.48
C ALA A 161 -0.89 -1.25 18.92
N GLU A 162 -1.28 -2.48 19.21
CA GLU A 162 -1.03 -3.11 20.51
C GLU A 162 0.47 -3.33 20.74
N LEU A 163 1.18 -3.84 19.73
CA LEU A 163 2.63 -3.99 19.75
C LEU A 163 3.32 -2.67 20.07
N LEU A 164 2.98 -1.60 19.35
CA LEU A 164 3.56 -0.28 19.56
C LEU A 164 3.17 0.29 20.93
N SER A 165 1.92 0.11 21.38
CA SER A 165 1.47 0.54 22.70
C SER A 165 2.25 -0.17 23.83
N ASP A 166 2.49 -1.48 23.70
CA ASP A 166 3.28 -2.27 24.65
C ASP A 166 4.76 -1.91 24.67
N GLU A 167 5.29 -1.38 23.56
CA GLU A 167 6.64 -0.81 23.43
C GLU A 167 6.69 0.68 23.81
N GLY A 168 5.62 1.22 24.40
CA GLY A 168 5.59 2.56 25.02
C GLY A 168 5.11 3.69 24.12
N TYR A 169 4.72 3.42 22.89
CA TYR A 169 4.25 4.44 21.96
C TYR A 169 2.93 5.05 22.42
N ALA A 170 2.74 6.34 22.17
CA ALA A 170 1.41 6.94 22.14
C ALA A 170 0.76 6.62 20.79
N THR A 171 -0.31 5.84 20.78
CA THR A 171 -0.93 5.34 19.54
C THR A 171 -2.24 6.08 19.24
N ALA A 172 -2.43 6.53 18.00
CA ALA A 172 -3.66 7.18 17.59
C ALA A 172 -4.08 6.83 16.15
N LEU A 173 -5.39 6.67 15.94
CA LEU A 173 -5.99 6.48 14.62
C LEU A 173 -6.86 7.68 14.24
N PHE A 174 -6.66 8.19 13.02
CA PHE A 174 -7.47 9.25 12.43
C PHE A 174 -8.01 8.81 11.07
N GLY A 175 -9.33 8.72 10.94
CA GLY A 175 -10.01 8.39 9.69
C GLY A 175 -10.64 6.99 9.67
N LYS A 176 -10.50 6.27 8.55
CA LYS A 176 -11.19 4.98 8.33
C LYS A 176 -10.50 3.83 9.08
N TRP A 177 -11.26 3.09 9.89
CA TRP A 177 -10.84 1.86 10.55
C TRP A 177 -11.18 0.61 9.73
N HIS A 178 -12.47 0.31 9.55
CA HIS A 178 -13.01 -0.76 8.72
C HIS A 178 -12.57 -2.19 9.08
N LEU A 179 -12.23 -2.43 10.36
CA LEU A 179 -11.91 -3.73 10.93
C LEU A 179 -12.84 -4.12 12.08
N GLY A 180 -14.09 -3.63 12.04
CA GLY A 180 -15.14 -4.02 12.98
C GLY A 180 -15.84 -2.82 13.58
N SER A 181 -17.16 -2.94 13.71
CA SER A 181 -18.03 -1.90 14.23
C SER A 181 -18.51 -2.14 15.66
N GLN A 182 -18.25 -3.34 16.20
CA GLN A 182 -18.72 -3.78 17.52
C GLN A 182 -17.66 -3.57 18.62
N PRO A 183 -18.08 -3.41 19.89
CA PRO A 183 -17.18 -3.42 21.03
C PRO A 183 -16.23 -4.62 21.02
N GLY A 184 -14.96 -4.41 21.37
CA GLY A 184 -13.88 -5.38 21.26
C GLY A 184 -13.18 -5.37 19.89
N ARG A 185 -13.79 -4.78 18.86
CA ARG A 185 -13.24 -4.70 17.48
C ARG A 185 -13.02 -3.26 17.01
N MET A 186 -13.29 -2.27 17.86
CA MET A 186 -13.05 -0.85 17.57
C MET A 186 -11.57 -0.49 17.80
N PRO A 187 -11.04 0.61 17.23
CA PRO A 187 -9.61 0.94 17.33
C PRO A 187 -9.07 1.00 18.76
N ASN A 188 -9.82 1.59 19.69
CA ASN A 188 -9.44 1.70 21.11
C ASN A 188 -9.43 0.35 21.86
N ASP A 189 -10.09 -0.66 21.30
CA ASP A 189 -10.08 -2.04 21.81
C ASP A 189 -8.98 -2.88 21.15
N GLN A 190 -8.28 -2.31 20.16
CA GLN A 190 -7.31 -2.96 19.29
C GLN A 190 -5.98 -2.20 19.29
N GLY A 191 -5.62 -1.62 20.44
CA GLY A 191 -4.28 -1.05 20.71
C GLY A 191 -4.12 0.46 20.56
N TYR A 192 -5.11 1.18 20.04
CA TYR A 192 -5.03 2.64 19.93
C TYR A 192 -5.37 3.32 21.26
N ASP A 193 -4.47 4.19 21.77
CA ASP A 193 -4.71 5.00 22.97
C ASP A 193 -5.91 5.95 22.75
N SER A 194 -6.02 6.51 21.54
CA SER A 194 -7.12 7.39 21.12
C SER A 194 -7.48 7.19 19.65
N TRP A 195 -8.73 7.47 19.25
CA TRP A 195 -9.08 7.51 17.84
C TRP A 195 -10.23 8.46 17.52
N TRP A 196 -10.26 8.91 16.26
CA TRP A 196 -11.33 9.69 15.67
C TRP A 196 -11.57 9.22 14.23
N GLY A 197 -12.82 8.94 13.87
CA GLY A 197 -13.13 8.63 12.48
C GLY A 197 -14.35 7.73 12.28
N ILE A 198 -14.28 6.82 11.32
CA ILE A 198 -15.37 5.89 10.97
C ILE A 198 -14.92 4.44 11.14
N ASN A 199 -15.83 3.59 11.61
CA ASN A 199 -15.58 2.16 11.84
C ASN A 199 -16.00 1.26 10.67
N GLU A 200 -16.64 1.82 9.64
CA GLU A 200 -17.16 1.11 8.47
C GLU A 200 -16.66 1.73 7.14
N GLY A 201 -17.14 1.19 6.01
CA GLY A 201 -16.84 1.68 4.68
C GLY A 201 -17.36 3.10 4.45
N SER A 202 -16.62 3.90 3.69
CA SER A 202 -16.98 5.31 3.47
C SER A 202 -18.27 5.47 2.64
N ASN A 203 -18.70 4.42 1.93
CA ASN A 203 -19.98 4.33 1.21
C ASN A 203 -21.19 4.60 2.12
N ALA A 204 -21.06 4.34 3.42
CA ALA A 204 -22.07 4.60 4.42
C ALA A 204 -22.55 6.07 4.44
N ALA A 205 -21.67 7.03 4.09
CA ALA A 205 -22.04 8.44 3.98
C ALA A 205 -23.24 8.70 3.05
N GLY A 206 -23.42 7.84 2.03
CA GLY A 206 -24.49 7.94 1.06
C GLY A 206 -25.84 7.40 1.54
N TYR A 207 -25.88 6.56 2.59
CA TYR A 207 -27.08 5.82 2.98
C TYR A 207 -28.27 6.75 3.20
N THR A 208 -28.08 7.75 4.07
CA THR A 208 -29.15 8.69 4.45
C THR A 208 -29.56 9.69 3.37
N ALA A 209 -28.87 9.71 2.23
CA ALA A 209 -29.23 10.53 1.07
C ALA A 209 -30.17 9.79 0.09
N THR A 210 -30.35 8.48 0.28
CA THR A 210 -31.24 7.69 -0.58
C THR A 210 -32.68 7.68 -0.05
N PRO A 211 -33.72 7.81 -0.91
CA PRO A 211 -35.10 7.79 -0.45
C PRO A 211 -35.55 6.41 0.07
N GLN A 212 -34.80 5.34 -0.21
CA GLN A 212 -35.07 3.98 0.24
C GLN A 212 -34.50 3.68 1.63
N PHE A 213 -33.66 4.56 2.19
CA PHE A 213 -33.05 4.31 3.50
C PHE A 213 -34.10 4.38 4.61
N ASP A 214 -34.19 3.31 5.40
CA ASP A 214 -35.06 3.21 6.56
C ASP A 214 -34.22 3.02 7.84
N PRO A 215 -34.19 4.03 8.73
CA PRO A 215 -33.43 3.94 9.98
C PRO A 215 -33.98 2.89 10.96
N ALA A 216 -35.17 2.32 10.72
CA ALA A 216 -35.71 1.22 11.51
C ALA A 216 -35.05 -0.13 11.19
N VAL A 217 -34.39 -0.27 10.03
CA VAL A 217 -33.75 -1.52 9.59
C VAL A 217 -32.23 -1.41 9.46
N ALA A 218 -31.69 -0.21 9.24
CA ALA A 218 -30.25 0.02 9.13
C ALA A 218 -29.83 1.21 10.01
N ALA A 219 -28.72 1.04 10.74
CA ALA A 219 -28.20 2.10 11.59
C ALA A 219 -27.75 3.32 10.77
N ILE A 220 -27.95 4.52 11.33
CA ILE A 220 -27.39 5.75 10.76
C ILE A 220 -25.87 5.71 10.97
N PRO A 221 -25.06 5.92 9.92
CA PRO A 221 -23.60 5.97 10.06
C PRO A 221 -23.15 7.19 10.84
N HIS A 222 -22.08 7.04 11.62
CA HIS A 222 -21.56 8.09 12.50
C HIS A 222 -20.06 8.26 12.36
N VAL A 223 -19.59 9.47 12.68
CA VAL A 223 -18.21 9.72 13.10
C VAL A 223 -18.13 9.42 14.59
N TRP A 224 -17.06 8.74 14.99
CA TRP A 224 -16.84 8.21 16.33
C TRP A 224 -15.59 8.81 16.96
N VAL A 225 -15.55 8.73 18.30
CA VAL A 225 -14.34 8.91 19.10
C VAL A 225 -14.24 7.80 20.12
N GLY A 226 -13.02 7.43 20.48
CA GLY A 226 -12.77 6.51 21.58
C GLY A 226 -11.39 6.69 22.17
N GLU A 227 -11.26 6.21 23.40
CA GLU A 227 -10.05 6.23 24.20
C GLU A 227 -9.87 4.82 24.78
N LYS A 228 -8.63 4.38 24.94
CA LYS A 228 -8.31 3.05 25.47
C LYS A 228 -8.94 2.84 26.85
N GLY A 229 -9.62 1.70 27.01
CA GLY A 229 -10.33 1.36 28.25
C GLY A 229 -11.69 2.04 28.44
N ALA A 230 -12.14 2.88 27.50
CA ALA A 230 -13.47 3.47 27.50
C ALA A 230 -14.31 2.95 26.32
N VAL A 231 -15.63 3.02 26.44
CA VAL A 231 -16.54 2.67 25.33
C VAL A 231 -16.50 3.78 24.28
N SER A 232 -16.22 3.42 23.04
CA SER A 232 -16.31 4.32 21.89
C SER A 232 -17.72 4.88 21.72
N ARG A 233 -17.84 6.16 21.34
CA ARG A 233 -19.12 6.85 21.22
C ARG A 233 -19.25 7.60 19.90
N PRO A 234 -20.46 7.63 19.30
CA PRO A 234 -20.72 8.45 18.13
C PRO A 234 -20.73 9.93 18.55
N ILE A 235 -20.25 10.81 17.68
CA ILE A 235 -20.20 12.26 17.94
C ILE A 235 -21.03 13.09 16.98
N ARG A 236 -21.22 12.61 15.75
CA ARG A 236 -22.08 13.21 14.73
C ARG A 236 -22.39 12.20 13.64
N LYS A 237 -23.46 12.44 12.90
CA LYS A 237 -23.79 11.69 11.69
C LYS A 237 -22.65 11.79 10.68
N TYR A 238 -22.36 10.67 10.02
CA TYR A 238 -21.49 10.61 8.85
C TYR A 238 -22.36 10.51 7.60
N ASP A 239 -22.63 11.65 6.98
CA ASP A 239 -23.35 11.77 5.71
C ASP A 239 -22.49 12.48 4.65
N ILE A 240 -23.05 12.71 3.45
CA ILE A 240 -22.36 13.38 2.34
C ILE A 240 -21.71 14.71 2.77
N ALA A 241 -22.41 15.53 3.54
CA ALA A 241 -21.89 16.82 4.00
C ALA A 241 -20.75 16.65 5.02
N ALA A 242 -20.84 15.67 5.92
CA ALA A 242 -19.74 15.31 6.81
C ALA A 242 -18.52 14.81 6.03
N ARG A 243 -18.75 14.02 4.98
CA ARG A 243 -17.72 13.37 4.19
C ARG A 243 -16.86 14.35 3.41
N GLU A 244 -17.44 15.41 2.83
CA GLU A 244 -16.70 16.46 2.10
C GLU A 244 -15.50 17.03 2.87
N ARG A 245 -15.57 17.05 4.21
CA ARG A 245 -14.52 17.59 5.07
C ARG A 245 -13.77 16.53 5.88
N PHE A 246 -14.16 15.27 5.76
CA PHE A 246 -13.72 14.21 6.67
C PHE A 246 -12.21 13.94 6.60
N ASP A 247 -11.64 13.82 5.40
CA ASP A 247 -10.20 13.56 5.24
C ASP A 247 -9.36 14.77 5.69
N ARG A 248 -9.81 16.00 5.39
CA ARG A 248 -9.22 17.24 5.92
C ARG A 248 -9.22 17.25 7.46
N GLU A 249 -10.35 16.93 8.08
CA GLU A 249 -10.52 16.88 9.53
C GLU A 249 -9.66 15.77 10.18
N SER A 250 -9.48 14.65 9.50
CA SER A 250 -8.60 13.55 9.94
C SER A 250 -7.15 14.03 9.99
N VAL A 251 -6.70 14.70 8.93
CA VAL A 251 -5.34 15.28 8.82
C VAL A 251 -5.10 16.35 9.87
N ASP A 252 -6.07 17.22 10.12
CA ASP A 252 -5.95 18.29 11.11
C ASP A 252 -5.74 17.72 12.51
N ARG A 253 -6.51 16.70 12.87
CA ARG A 253 -6.37 15.99 14.15
C ARG A 253 -5.06 15.23 14.26
N ALA A 254 -4.64 14.55 13.19
CA ALA A 254 -3.34 13.89 13.16
C ALA A 254 -2.19 14.89 13.34
N ALA A 255 -2.25 16.05 12.67
CA ALA A 255 -1.27 17.11 12.82
C ALA A 255 -1.28 17.71 14.25
N GLU A 256 -2.44 17.88 14.87
CA GLU A 256 -2.55 18.30 16.28
C GLU A 256 -1.93 17.27 17.22
N PHE A 257 -2.20 15.98 17.01
CA PHE A 257 -1.61 14.88 17.77
C PHE A 257 -0.08 14.86 17.63
N ILE A 258 0.46 14.96 16.42
CA ILE A 258 1.90 15.04 16.16
C ILE A 258 2.50 16.24 16.92
N ARG A 259 1.90 17.42 16.82
CA ARG A 259 2.39 18.63 17.52
C ARG A 259 2.35 18.48 19.04
N ALA A 260 1.34 17.80 19.58
CA ALA A 260 1.21 17.56 21.00
C ALA A 260 2.25 16.53 21.49
N ARG A 261 2.47 15.45 20.73
CA ARG A 261 3.36 14.35 21.12
C ARG A 261 4.84 14.63 20.84
N ALA A 262 5.17 15.50 19.90
CA ALA A 262 6.54 15.95 19.67
C ALA A 262 7.24 16.58 20.89
N LYS A 263 6.47 16.97 21.92
CA LYS A 263 6.98 17.52 23.19
C LYS A 263 7.07 16.47 24.32
N SER A 264 6.76 15.22 24.03
CA SER A 264 6.71 14.12 25.00
C SER A 264 7.95 13.25 24.89
N ASP A 265 8.35 12.60 25.98
CA ASP A 265 9.42 11.59 25.97
C ASP A 265 8.98 10.24 25.37
N ARG A 266 7.69 10.07 25.04
CA ARG A 266 7.15 8.85 24.41
C ARG A 266 7.15 9.04 22.90
N PRO A 267 7.65 8.08 22.10
CA PRO A 267 7.45 8.11 20.65
C PRO A 267 5.95 8.00 20.34
N PHE A 268 5.54 8.47 19.17
CA PHE A 268 4.14 8.39 18.74
C PHE A 268 3.97 7.54 17.50
N PHE A 269 2.79 6.90 17.41
CA PHE A 269 2.30 6.22 16.23
C PHE A 269 0.97 6.85 15.82
N ALA A 270 0.95 7.47 14.63
CA ALA A 270 -0.27 8.00 14.03
C ALA A 270 -0.63 7.19 12.78
N PHE A 271 -1.77 6.50 12.82
CA PHE A 271 -2.35 5.86 11.64
C PHE A 271 -3.42 6.78 11.04
N VAL A 272 -3.24 7.20 9.79
CA VAL A 272 -4.13 8.12 9.09
C VAL A 272 -4.76 7.42 7.90
N GLY A 273 -6.01 7.01 8.03
CA GLY A 273 -6.77 6.30 6.99
C GLY A 273 -7.65 7.24 6.20
N PHE A 274 -7.26 7.58 4.98
CA PHE A 274 -8.07 8.39 4.07
C PHE A 274 -9.30 7.61 3.57
N THR A 275 -10.32 8.35 3.15
CA THR A 275 -11.55 7.83 2.53
C THR A 275 -11.70 8.23 1.06
N HIS A 276 -10.85 9.15 0.58
CA HIS A 276 -10.79 9.55 -0.82
C HIS A 276 -10.55 8.38 -1.78
N LEU A 277 -11.03 8.53 -3.02
CA LEU A 277 -11.05 7.53 -4.10
C LEU A 277 -11.98 6.32 -3.89
N HIS A 278 -12.64 6.22 -2.73
CA HIS A 278 -13.76 5.31 -2.49
C HIS A 278 -15.10 6.04 -2.65
N PRO A 279 -16.18 5.43 -3.16
CA PRO A 279 -17.49 6.08 -3.25
C PRO A 279 -18.17 6.31 -1.88
N PRO A 280 -19.15 7.25 -1.78
CA PRO A 280 -19.48 8.28 -2.77
C PRO A 280 -18.36 9.30 -2.95
N PHE A 281 -18.13 9.70 -4.19
CA PHE A 281 -17.07 10.65 -4.52
C PHE A 281 -17.50 12.07 -4.16
N VAL A 282 -16.79 12.64 -3.19
CA VAL A 282 -16.92 14.02 -2.75
C VAL A 282 -15.53 14.57 -2.51
N VAL A 283 -15.42 15.89 -2.51
CA VAL A 283 -14.15 16.59 -2.36
C VAL A 283 -14.36 17.82 -1.49
N HIS A 284 -13.35 18.20 -0.73
CA HIS A 284 -13.38 19.43 0.06
C HIS A 284 -13.68 20.62 -0.85
N PRO A 285 -14.49 21.61 -0.41
CA PRO A 285 -14.87 22.75 -1.25
C PRO A 285 -13.69 23.51 -1.90
N ASP A 286 -12.52 23.52 -1.25
CA ASP A 286 -11.28 24.14 -1.78
C ASP A 286 -10.70 23.44 -3.02
N PHE A 287 -11.17 22.23 -3.34
CA PHE A 287 -10.69 21.39 -4.44
C PHE A 287 -11.78 21.09 -5.47
N ASN A 288 -13.05 21.36 -5.18
CA ASN A 288 -14.14 21.14 -6.12
C ASN A 288 -13.93 21.95 -7.43
N GLY A 289 -13.75 21.24 -8.54
CA GLY A 289 -13.49 21.79 -9.87
C GLY A 289 -12.06 22.29 -10.09
N ARG A 290 -11.15 22.11 -9.13
CA ARG A 290 -9.81 22.72 -9.15
C ARG A 290 -8.90 22.13 -10.21
N SER A 291 -9.04 20.84 -10.51
CA SER A 291 -8.27 20.17 -11.57
C SER A 291 -8.79 20.47 -12.97
N GLY A 292 -10.07 20.87 -13.09
CA GLY A 292 -10.80 20.93 -14.36
C GLY A 292 -10.97 19.57 -15.06
N LYS A 293 -10.74 18.45 -14.35
CA LYS A 293 -10.73 17.08 -14.89
C LYS A 293 -11.67 16.12 -14.14
N GLY A 294 -12.64 16.67 -13.42
CA GLY A 294 -13.64 15.91 -12.68
C GLY A 294 -13.23 15.56 -11.24
N ILE A 295 -14.20 15.03 -10.49
CA ILE A 295 -14.12 14.81 -9.04
C ILE A 295 -12.99 13.87 -8.63
N TYR A 296 -12.66 12.88 -9.47
CA TYR A 296 -11.57 11.94 -9.19
C TYR A 296 -10.22 12.65 -9.18
N ALA A 297 -9.96 13.49 -10.18
CA ALA A 297 -8.74 14.30 -10.26
C ALA A 297 -8.67 15.36 -9.15
N ASP A 298 -9.80 15.93 -8.75
CA ASP A 298 -9.86 16.83 -7.60
C ASP A 298 -9.53 16.11 -6.28
N SER A 299 -9.99 14.86 -6.13
CA SER A 299 -9.66 14.00 -4.98
C SER A 299 -8.15 13.69 -4.95
N GLN A 300 -7.51 13.44 -6.10
CA GLN A 300 -6.06 13.25 -6.18
C GLN A 300 -5.28 14.50 -5.73
N LEU A 301 -5.72 15.70 -6.14
CA LEU A 301 -5.12 16.96 -5.67
C LEU A 301 -5.31 17.15 -4.16
N GLU A 302 -6.47 16.79 -3.62
CA GLU A 302 -6.73 16.89 -2.19
C GLU A 302 -5.87 15.91 -1.38
N ILE A 303 -5.74 14.66 -1.83
CA ILE A 303 -4.86 13.65 -1.21
C ILE A 303 -3.42 14.16 -1.14
N ASP A 304 -2.86 14.65 -2.25
CA ASP A 304 -1.50 15.19 -2.28
C ASP A 304 -1.32 16.34 -1.28
N PHE A 305 -2.25 17.29 -1.27
CA PHE A 305 -2.21 18.41 -0.34
C PHE A 305 -2.34 17.95 1.13
N ASN A 306 -3.18 16.96 1.40
CA ASN A 306 -3.38 16.36 2.72
C ASN A 306 -2.12 15.65 3.23
N VAL A 307 -1.46 14.86 2.37
CA VAL A 307 -0.13 14.30 2.65
C VAL A 307 0.85 15.43 2.97
N GLY A 308 0.87 16.48 2.15
CA GLY A 308 1.73 17.64 2.33
C GLY A 308 1.59 18.29 3.71
N ARG A 309 0.37 18.41 4.24
CA ARG A 309 0.12 18.98 5.58
C ARG A 309 0.63 18.11 6.72
N LEU A 310 0.57 16.79 6.59
CA LEU A 310 1.15 15.89 7.58
C LEU A 310 2.68 16.01 7.59
N LEU A 311 3.29 16.05 6.40
CA LEU A 311 4.73 16.27 6.25
C LEU A 311 5.16 17.63 6.85
N ASP A 312 4.38 18.68 6.59
CA ASP A 312 4.63 20.01 7.17
C ASP A 312 4.49 20.01 8.69
N ALA A 313 3.51 19.29 9.25
CA ALA A 313 3.33 19.20 10.70
C ALA A 313 4.53 18.54 11.38
N ILE A 314 5.07 17.46 10.79
CA ILE A 314 6.29 16.77 11.26
C ILE A 314 7.49 17.72 11.19
N GLN A 315 7.65 18.43 10.07
CA GLN A 315 8.76 19.36 9.87
C GLN A 315 8.70 20.55 10.83
N GLN A 316 7.53 21.14 11.02
CA GLN A 316 7.31 22.33 11.85
C GLN A 316 7.69 22.13 13.31
N VAL A 317 7.56 20.91 13.83
CA VAL A 317 7.91 20.58 15.22
C VAL A 317 9.29 19.96 15.37
N GLY A 318 10.08 19.90 14.29
CA GLY A 318 11.48 19.53 14.33
C GLY A 318 11.77 18.04 14.57
N VAL A 319 10.78 17.15 14.36
CA VAL A 319 10.94 15.70 14.62
C VAL A 319 11.19 14.88 13.35
N ALA A 320 11.42 15.53 12.21
CA ALA A 320 11.52 14.89 10.89
C ALA A 320 12.62 13.81 10.79
N GLU A 321 13.79 14.03 11.39
CA GLU A 321 14.91 13.07 11.39
C GLU A 321 14.60 11.82 12.24
N ASN A 322 13.76 11.95 13.26
CA ASN A 322 13.30 10.85 14.11
C ASN A 322 11.86 10.41 13.79
N THR A 323 11.41 10.53 12.53
CA THR A 323 10.09 10.09 12.11
C THR A 323 10.15 9.25 10.84
N LEU A 324 9.69 8.01 10.92
CA LEU A 324 9.39 7.16 9.78
C LEU A 324 7.99 7.49 9.26
N VAL A 325 7.92 8.00 8.02
CA VAL A 325 6.66 8.22 7.31
C VAL A 325 6.47 7.10 6.29
N ILE A 326 5.32 6.44 6.36
CA ILE A 326 4.89 5.39 5.43
C ILE A 326 3.61 5.86 4.74
N LEU A 327 3.56 5.78 3.42
CA LEU A 327 2.38 6.10 2.61
C LEU A 327 2.09 4.93 1.68
N THR A 328 0.92 4.31 1.81
CA THR A 328 0.51 3.15 1.01
C THR A 328 -0.94 3.24 0.55
N GLY A 329 -1.36 2.38 -0.38
CA GLY A 329 -2.78 2.16 -0.72
C GLY A 329 -3.30 0.83 -0.14
N ASP A 330 -4.61 0.67 0.05
CA ASP A 330 -5.19 -0.58 0.58
C ASP A 330 -5.65 -1.59 -0.49
N ASN A 331 -6.01 -1.15 -1.69
CA ASN A 331 -6.28 -2.00 -2.84
C ASN A 331 -6.21 -1.16 -4.12
N GLY A 332 -6.18 -1.84 -5.26
CA GLY A 332 -6.23 -1.21 -6.57
C GLY A 332 -7.46 -0.32 -6.80
N PRO A 333 -7.50 0.39 -7.93
CA PRO A 333 -8.58 1.33 -8.21
C PRO A 333 -9.88 0.56 -8.44
N GLY A 334 -10.99 1.11 -7.97
CA GLY A 334 -12.31 0.65 -8.37
C GLY A 334 -12.84 1.47 -9.54
N SER A 335 -13.79 0.89 -10.27
CA SER A 335 -14.48 1.55 -11.37
C SER A 335 -15.95 1.74 -10.95
N PHE A 336 -16.37 2.98 -10.75
CA PHE A 336 -17.62 3.31 -10.07
C PHE A 336 -18.45 4.35 -10.82
N PRO A 337 -19.79 4.23 -10.83
CA PRO A 337 -20.67 5.30 -11.28
C PRO A 337 -20.69 6.44 -10.25
N VAL A 338 -20.77 7.69 -10.72
CA VAL A 338 -20.87 8.91 -9.87
C VAL A 338 -22.07 9.79 -10.20
N GLY A 339 -22.93 9.40 -11.15
CA GLY A 339 -24.18 10.12 -11.45
C GLY A 339 -24.62 9.96 -12.91
N GLU A 340 -25.48 10.87 -13.38
CA GLU A 340 -25.86 11.01 -14.79
C GLU A 340 -25.10 12.20 -15.40
N GLY A 341 -24.48 12.04 -16.58
CA GLY A 341 -23.71 13.11 -17.25
C GLY A 341 -22.45 12.59 -17.97
N PRO A 342 -21.61 13.43 -18.60
CA PRO A 342 -20.38 12.99 -19.26
C PRO A 342 -19.34 12.40 -18.28
N ASP A 343 -19.38 12.84 -17.02
CA ASP A 343 -18.52 12.35 -15.93
C ASP A 343 -19.22 11.27 -15.10
N TRP A 344 -20.21 10.55 -15.65
CA TRP A 344 -21.02 9.54 -14.93
C TRP A 344 -20.22 8.39 -14.31
N PHE A 345 -18.94 8.25 -14.68
CA PHE A 345 -18.06 7.16 -14.29
C PHE A 345 -16.70 7.70 -13.88
N VAL A 346 -16.16 7.16 -12.79
CA VAL A 346 -14.78 7.41 -12.38
C VAL A 346 -14.03 6.10 -12.28
N GLU A 347 -12.77 6.16 -12.68
CA GLU A 347 -11.86 5.03 -12.66
C GLU A 347 -10.46 5.55 -12.35
N GLY A 348 -9.84 4.96 -11.32
CA GLY A 348 -8.43 5.19 -11.04
C GLY A 348 -7.53 4.46 -12.01
N SER A 349 -6.24 4.77 -12.00
CA SER A 349 -5.28 4.16 -12.93
C SER A 349 -4.47 3.05 -12.26
N ALA A 350 -4.65 1.82 -12.74
CA ALA A 350 -3.75 0.71 -12.43
C ALA A 350 -2.43 0.77 -13.24
N GLY A 351 -2.25 1.76 -14.12
CA GLY A 351 -1.07 1.86 -14.97
C GLY A 351 -0.97 0.70 -15.97
N PRO A 352 0.17 -0.02 -16.04
CA PRO A 352 0.34 -1.14 -16.98
C PRO A 352 -0.34 -2.43 -16.49
N TRP A 353 -0.79 -2.46 -15.24
CA TRP A 353 -1.32 -3.66 -14.58
C TRP A 353 -2.80 -3.87 -14.91
N ARG A 354 -3.21 -5.13 -15.12
CA ARG A 354 -4.61 -5.48 -15.44
C ARG A 354 -5.49 -5.54 -14.20
N GLY A 355 -6.78 -5.25 -14.37
CA GLY A 355 -7.79 -5.37 -13.32
C GLY A 355 -7.76 -4.24 -12.30
N GLY A 356 -8.49 -4.42 -11.19
CA GLY A 356 -8.69 -3.41 -10.16
C GLY A 356 -9.28 -4.04 -8.90
N LEU A 357 -9.91 -3.24 -8.05
CA LEU A 357 -10.52 -3.66 -6.78
C LEU A 357 -11.26 -5.02 -6.90
N SER A 358 -11.03 -5.91 -5.93
CA SER A 358 -11.64 -7.25 -5.82
C SER A 358 -11.26 -8.28 -6.88
N THR A 359 -10.34 -8.00 -7.82
CA THR A 359 -9.85 -9.00 -8.77
C THR A 359 -8.53 -9.63 -8.31
N GLY A 360 -8.17 -10.79 -8.90
CA GLY A 360 -6.89 -11.45 -8.66
C GLY A 360 -5.73 -10.89 -9.50
N TYR A 361 -5.98 -9.90 -10.35
CA TYR A 361 -4.98 -9.32 -11.26
C TYR A 361 -4.09 -8.28 -10.57
N GLU A 362 -2.93 -7.97 -11.16
CA GLU A 362 -1.93 -7.08 -10.56
C GLU A 362 -2.47 -5.67 -10.27
N GLY A 363 -3.38 -5.16 -11.10
CA GLY A 363 -3.99 -3.84 -10.92
C GLY A 363 -4.88 -3.74 -9.70
N GLY A 364 -5.39 -4.86 -9.18
CA GLY A 364 -6.13 -4.92 -7.90
C GLY A 364 -5.23 -5.04 -6.67
N LEU A 365 -3.99 -5.50 -6.85
CA LEU A 365 -3.12 -5.98 -5.79
C LEU A 365 -1.80 -5.22 -5.68
N ARG A 366 -1.42 -4.42 -6.69
CA ARG A 366 -0.30 -3.49 -6.61
C ARG A 366 -0.80 -2.07 -6.40
N THR A 367 -0.33 -1.43 -5.34
CA THR A 367 -0.65 -0.03 -5.02
C THR A 367 0.63 0.78 -4.85
N PRO A 368 0.55 2.12 -4.86
CA PRO A 368 1.69 2.95 -4.50
C PRO A 368 2.12 2.68 -3.06
N ALA A 369 3.44 2.63 -2.83
CA ALA A 369 4.01 2.57 -1.49
C ALA A 369 5.34 3.34 -1.42
N ILE A 370 5.44 4.23 -0.44
CA ILE A 370 6.59 5.09 -0.21
C ILE A 370 6.92 5.08 1.29
N ALA A 371 8.20 4.96 1.63
CA ALA A 371 8.68 5.12 2.99
C ALA A 371 9.86 6.10 3.07
N LYS A 372 9.84 7.00 4.04
CA LYS A 372 10.89 8.01 4.28
C LYS A 372 11.28 7.99 5.75
N TRP A 373 12.58 7.86 6.00
CA TRP A 373 13.20 8.09 7.30
C TRP A 373 14.58 8.71 7.07
N PRO A 374 14.72 10.05 7.19
CA PRO A 374 15.97 10.75 6.90
C PRO A 374 17.14 10.19 7.71
N GLY A 375 18.30 9.97 7.07
CA GLY A 375 19.48 9.38 7.71
C GLY A 375 19.46 7.85 7.86
N HIS A 376 18.30 7.20 7.67
CA HIS A 376 18.13 5.75 7.85
C HIS A 376 17.75 5.01 6.56
N ILE A 377 16.76 5.53 5.82
CA ILE A 377 16.37 5.02 4.49
C ILE A 377 17.09 5.84 3.42
N PRO A 378 17.86 5.23 2.50
CA PRO A 378 18.49 5.95 1.39
C PRO A 378 17.46 6.68 0.52
N ALA A 379 17.68 7.97 0.30
CA ALA A 379 16.81 8.81 -0.52
C ALA A 379 16.87 8.42 -2.02
N ALA A 380 15.84 8.79 -2.75
CA ALA A 380 15.67 8.56 -4.19
C ALA A 380 15.82 7.08 -4.62
N ARG A 381 15.49 6.13 -3.73
CA ARG A 381 15.54 4.71 -4.05
C ARG A 381 14.23 4.27 -4.69
N VAL A 382 14.33 3.48 -5.75
CA VAL A 382 13.19 2.79 -6.38
C VAL A 382 13.49 1.31 -6.40
N SER A 383 12.53 0.47 -6.01
CA SER A 383 12.69 -0.98 -6.04
C SER A 383 11.42 -1.68 -6.51
N ASP A 384 11.60 -2.68 -7.38
CA ASP A 384 10.54 -3.58 -7.84
C ASP A 384 10.55 -4.95 -7.13
N GLU A 385 11.36 -5.09 -6.08
CA GLU A 385 11.32 -6.25 -5.20
C GLU A 385 9.95 -6.36 -4.51
N ILE A 386 9.49 -7.59 -4.27
CA ILE A 386 8.16 -7.82 -3.68
C ILE A 386 8.17 -7.34 -2.23
N PHE A 387 7.26 -6.45 -1.87
CA PHE A 387 6.95 -6.08 -0.50
C PHE A 387 5.44 -6.28 -0.28
N SER A 388 5.00 -6.84 0.83
CA SER A 388 3.56 -7.06 1.10
C SER A 388 3.06 -6.16 2.24
N ALA A 389 1.77 -5.85 2.23
CA ALA A 389 1.07 -5.27 3.37
C ALA A 389 1.28 -6.08 4.66
N LEU A 390 1.41 -7.40 4.55
CA LEU A 390 1.71 -8.33 5.65
C LEU A 390 3.07 -8.04 6.32
N ASP A 391 4.01 -7.46 5.58
CA ASP A 391 5.40 -7.28 6.03
C ASP A 391 5.54 -6.12 7.02
N TRP A 392 4.56 -5.21 7.10
CA TRP A 392 4.68 -4.02 7.94
C TRP A 392 4.79 -4.34 9.42
N LEU A 393 3.99 -5.27 9.96
CA LEU A 393 4.08 -5.62 11.39
C LEU A 393 5.46 -6.15 11.79
N PRO A 394 6.00 -7.23 11.19
CA PRO A 394 7.31 -7.75 11.59
C PRO A 394 8.44 -6.76 11.29
N THR A 395 8.34 -6.00 10.19
CA THR A 395 9.34 -4.99 9.84
C THR A 395 9.40 -3.86 10.85
N LEU A 396 8.25 -3.28 11.22
CA LEU A 396 8.20 -2.21 12.22
C LEU A 396 8.62 -2.71 13.59
N ALA A 397 8.17 -3.91 14.00
CA ALA A 397 8.61 -4.54 15.24
C ALA A 397 10.14 -4.68 15.29
N HIS A 398 10.79 -5.08 14.19
CA HIS A 398 12.25 -5.15 14.13
C HIS A 398 12.92 -3.78 14.21
N LEU A 399 12.44 -2.80 13.43
CA LEU A 399 13.02 -1.45 13.38
C LEU A 399 13.01 -0.74 14.75
N ILE A 400 12.05 -1.06 15.62
CA ILE A 400 11.92 -0.47 16.96
C ILE A 400 12.50 -1.35 18.08
N GLY A 401 13.16 -2.48 17.74
CA GLY A 401 13.68 -3.44 18.73
C GLY A 401 12.62 -4.30 19.44
N GLY A 402 11.36 -4.24 19.02
CA GLY A 402 10.21 -4.95 19.60
C GLY A 402 9.93 -6.33 19.03
N SER A 403 10.87 -6.99 18.34
CA SER A 403 10.63 -8.29 17.68
C SER A 403 10.17 -9.40 18.64
N THR A 404 10.51 -9.32 19.93
CA THR A 404 10.07 -10.28 20.95
C THR A 404 8.57 -10.22 21.23
N ARG A 405 7.88 -9.17 20.78
CA ARG A 405 6.43 -9.00 20.88
C ARG A 405 5.65 -9.66 19.74
N ILE A 406 6.33 -10.05 18.66
CA ILE A 406 5.66 -10.75 17.56
C ILE A 406 5.10 -12.08 18.12
N PRO A 407 3.79 -12.37 17.96
CA PRO A 407 3.19 -13.58 18.51
C PRO A 407 3.86 -14.85 17.99
N THR A 408 4.12 -15.80 18.89
CA THR A 408 4.70 -17.12 18.57
C THR A 408 3.71 -18.28 18.71
N ASP A 409 2.48 -17.98 19.15
CA ASP A 409 1.36 -18.92 19.34
C ASP A 409 0.52 -19.12 18.07
N ARG A 410 0.87 -18.43 16.98
CA ARG A 410 0.15 -18.42 15.71
C ARG A 410 1.09 -18.18 14.53
N PRO A 411 0.71 -18.55 13.30
CA PRO A 411 1.47 -18.16 12.11
C PRO A 411 1.50 -16.64 11.93
N ILE A 412 2.65 -16.10 11.54
CA ILE A 412 2.79 -14.74 11.01
C ILE A 412 3.22 -14.90 9.54
N ASP A 413 2.42 -14.38 8.61
CA ASP A 413 2.65 -14.55 7.16
C ASP A 413 3.51 -13.41 6.58
N GLY A 414 3.65 -12.32 7.32
CA GLY A 414 4.58 -11.23 7.07
C GLY A 414 6.03 -11.64 7.28
N VAL A 415 6.93 -11.04 6.51
CA VAL A 415 8.39 -11.20 6.70
C VAL A 415 9.01 -9.86 7.05
N ASP A 416 10.08 -9.89 7.84
CA ASP A 416 10.84 -8.68 8.16
C ASP A 416 11.57 -8.16 6.91
N GLN A 417 11.36 -6.88 6.60
CA GLN A 417 11.97 -6.16 5.48
C GLN A 417 12.88 -5.01 5.96
N SER A 418 13.25 -4.98 7.24
CA SER A 418 14.00 -3.88 7.88
C SER A 418 15.32 -3.59 7.15
N GLU A 419 16.18 -4.59 7.01
CA GLU A 419 17.47 -4.47 6.33
C GLU A 419 17.31 -4.08 4.85
N PHE A 420 16.21 -4.53 4.22
CA PHE A 420 15.88 -4.12 2.85
C PHE A 420 15.50 -2.65 2.80
N LEU A 421 14.59 -2.17 3.65
CA LEU A 421 14.19 -0.75 3.70
C LEU A 421 15.37 0.18 4.01
N LEU A 422 16.22 -0.21 4.95
CA LEU A 422 17.44 0.54 5.34
C LEU A 422 18.54 0.51 4.26
N GLY A 423 18.33 -0.20 3.15
CA GLY A 423 19.29 -0.29 2.05
C GLY A 423 20.55 -1.09 2.37
N ARG A 424 20.52 -1.91 3.43
CA ARG A 424 21.61 -2.79 3.87
C ARG A 424 21.61 -4.13 3.12
N GLN A 425 20.47 -4.50 2.53
CA GLN A 425 20.38 -5.57 1.53
C GLN A 425 19.71 -5.09 0.24
N LEU A 426 20.13 -5.71 -0.87
CA LEU A 426 19.62 -5.37 -2.20
C LEU A 426 18.22 -5.95 -2.45
N HIS A 427 18.02 -7.21 -2.08
CA HIS A 427 16.80 -7.97 -2.38
C HIS A 427 15.84 -7.98 -1.19
N SER A 428 14.56 -8.12 -1.49
CA SER A 428 13.53 -8.36 -0.48
C SER A 428 13.69 -9.75 0.13
N ASN A 429 13.25 -9.93 1.37
CA ASN A 429 13.14 -11.25 2.01
C ASN A 429 11.92 -12.05 1.51
N ARG A 430 11.09 -11.46 0.64
CA ARG A 430 9.87 -12.05 0.10
C ARG A 430 10.04 -12.38 -1.38
N GLU A 431 9.81 -13.65 -1.71
CA GLU A 431 9.78 -14.12 -3.11
C GLU A 431 8.35 -14.38 -3.64
N SER A 432 7.33 -14.34 -2.78
CA SER A 432 5.98 -14.70 -3.20
C SER A 432 4.87 -13.98 -2.44
N THR A 433 3.69 -13.93 -3.08
CA THR A 433 2.42 -13.52 -2.48
C THR A 433 1.32 -14.49 -2.91
N VAL A 434 0.36 -14.71 -2.01
CA VAL A 434 -0.83 -15.53 -2.25
C VAL A 434 -2.03 -14.60 -2.22
N THR A 435 -2.83 -14.62 -3.28
CA THR A 435 -4.02 -13.78 -3.39
C THR A 435 -5.26 -14.59 -3.01
N PHE A 436 -5.91 -14.18 -1.94
CA PHE A 436 -7.24 -14.65 -1.60
C PHE A 436 -8.31 -13.70 -2.13
N VAL A 437 -9.44 -14.26 -2.57
CA VAL A 437 -10.69 -13.52 -2.76
C VAL A 437 -11.78 -14.29 -2.02
N GLY A 438 -12.18 -13.76 -0.87
CA GLY A 438 -12.93 -14.56 0.10
C GLY A 438 -12.06 -15.71 0.59
N GLU A 439 -12.53 -16.95 0.43
CA GLU A 439 -11.82 -18.14 0.90
C GLU A 439 -11.00 -18.83 -0.19
N GLU A 440 -11.11 -18.38 -1.43
CA GLU A 440 -10.47 -19.03 -2.58
C GLU A 440 -9.10 -18.42 -2.87
N ILE A 441 -8.11 -19.28 -3.16
CA ILE A 441 -6.81 -18.86 -3.68
C ILE A 441 -7.00 -18.53 -5.17
N PHE A 442 -7.12 -17.24 -5.49
CA PHE A 442 -7.28 -16.77 -6.86
C PHE A 442 -5.99 -16.91 -7.65
N ALA A 443 -4.88 -16.48 -7.05
CA ALA A 443 -3.59 -16.49 -7.69
C ALA A 443 -2.45 -16.68 -6.69
N VAL A 444 -1.31 -17.17 -7.19
CA VAL A 444 -0.03 -17.13 -6.49
C VAL A 444 1.00 -16.48 -7.39
N LYS A 445 1.71 -15.49 -6.85
CA LYS A 445 2.86 -14.87 -7.48
C LYS A 445 4.12 -15.44 -6.85
N TRP A 446 5.05 -15.90 -7.67
CA TRP A 446 6.38 -16.28 -7.27
C TRP A 446 7.39 -15.57 -8.18
N ARG A 447 8.15 -14.64 -7.60
CA ARG A 447 9.00 -13.69 -8.33
C ARG A 447 8.16 -12.98 -9.41
N ASN A 448 8.59 -13.05 -10.67
CA ASN A 448 7.88 -12.44 -11.80
C ASN A 448 6.81 -13.34 -12.41
N MET A 449 6.72 -14.60 -11.98
CA MET A 449 5.71 -15.52 -12.49
C MET A 449 4.44 -15.46 -11.65
N LYS A 450 3.28 -15.38 -12.30
CA LYS A 450 1.99 -15.38 -11.62
C LYS A 450 1.06 -16.42 -12.22
N MET A 451 0.45 -17.21 -11.34
CA MET A 451 -0.43 -18.31 -11.71
C MET A 451 -1.83 -18.07 -11.15
N HIS A 452 -2.84 -18.02 -12.01
CA HIS A 452 -4.26 -17.82 -11.66
C HIS A 452 -5.04 -19.13 -11.75
N PHE A 453 -5.73 -19.48 -10.66
CA PHE A 453 -6.70 -20.57 -10.61
C PHE A 453 -8.11 -20.07 -10.90
N PHE A 454 -8.38 -18.83 -10.51
CA PHE A 454 -9.63 -18.12 -10.76
C PHE A 454 -9.34 -16.74 -11.33
N THR A 455 -10.20 -16.25 -12.21
CA THR A 455 -10.12 -14.87 -12.72
C THR A 455 -11.49 -14.20 -12.74
N ALA A 456 -11.50 -12.90 -12.46
CA ALA A 456 -12.64 -12.01 -12.69
C ALA A 456 -12.11 -10.72 -13.31
N GLU A 457 -12.69 -10.24 -14.40
CA GLU A 457 -12.17 -9.07 -15.13
C GLU A 457 -12.33 -7.77 -14.33
N HIS A 458 -13.46 -7.63 -13.63
CA HIS A 458 -13.78 -6.49 -12.78
C HIS A 458 -14.51 -6.96 -11.51
N THR A 459 -14.70 -6.07 -10.53
CA THR A 459 -15.38 -6.32 -9.24
C THR A 459 -16.74 -7.03 -9.39
N HIS A 460 -17.51 -6.69 -10.44
CA HIS A 460 -18.85 -7.23 -10.68
C HIS A 460 -18.89 -8.31 -11.77
N SER A 461 -17.73 -8.72 -12.29
CA SER A 461 -17.65 -9.79 -13.30
C SER A 461 -17.84 -11.17 -12.67
N PRO A 462 -18.39 -12.14 -13.43
CA PRO A 462 -18.44 -13.51 -12.94
C PRO A 462 -17.03 -14.06 -12.72
N ILE A 463 -16.87 -14.83 -11.65
CA ILE A 463 -15.64 -15.56 -11.37
C ILE A 463 -15.56 -16.76 -12.33
N GLN A 464 -14.46 -16.85 -13.07
CA GLN A 464 -14.12 -17.97 -13.92
C GLN A 464 -13.15 -18.89 -13.19
N SER A 465 -13.47 -20.18 -13.08
CA SER A 465 -12.55 -21.22 -12.61
C SER A 465 -11.88 -21.90 -13.81
N HIS A 466 -10.58 -22.20 -13.68
CA HIS A 466 -9.79 -22.76 -14.79
C HIS A 466 -9.38 -24.20 -14.51
N THR A 467 -9.63 -25.10 -15.47
CA THR A 467 -9.20 -26.52 -15.40
C THR A 467 -7.68 -26.64 -15.31
N PHE A 468 -6.97 -25.81 -16.07
CA PHE A 468 -5.54 -25.57 -15.94
C PHE A 468 -5.34 -24.12 -15.55
N PRO A 469 -4.53 -23.83 -14.51
CA PRO A 469 -4.29 -22.45 -14.14
C PRO A 469 -3.62 -21.67 -15.28
N LYS A 470 -3.89 -20.37 -15.35
CA LYS A 470 -3.28 -19.44 -16.32
C LYS A 470 -1.97 -18.92 -15.76
N ILE A 471 -0.90 -18.94 -16.55
CA ILE A 471 0.42 -18.46 -16.09
C ILE A 471 0.86 -17.27 -16.93
N PHE A 472 1.36 -16.24 -16.26
CA PHE A 472 1.88 -15.02 -16.84
C PHE A 472 3.29 -14.73 -16.33
N ASP A 473 4.11 -14.14 -17.18
CA ASP A 473 5.41 -13.55 -16.81
C ASP A 473 5.25 -12.03 -16.76
N LEU A 474 5.20 -11.49 -15.54
CA LEU A 474 4.93 -10.08 -15.28
C LEU A 474 6.08 -9.16 -15.70
N GLU A 475 7.28 -9.69 -15.96
CA GLU A 475 8.43 -8.90 -16.40
C GLU A 475 8.26 -8.40 -17.84
N VAL A 476 7.68 -9.23 -18.70
CA VAL A 476 7.47 -8.92 -20.12
C VAL A 476 5.99 -8.72 -20.47
N ASP A 477 5.08 -9.12 -19.59
CA ASP A 477 3.62 -9.02 -19.74
C ASP A 477 2.95 -8.48 -18.46
N PRO A 478 3.20 -7.21 -18.08
CA PRO A 478 2.60 -6.59 -16.90
C PRO A 478 1.06 -6.50 -16.99
N GLY A 479 0.51 -6.54 -18.20
CA GLY A 479 -0.93 -6.54 -18.45
C GLY A 479 -1.59 -7.91 -18.34
N GLU A 480 -0.85 -8.98 -18.04
CA GLU A 480 -1.39 -10.35 -17.93
C GLU A 480 -2.27 -10.71 -19.15
N LEU A 481 -1.77 -10.40 -20.36
CA LEU A 481 -2.47 -10.53 -21.63
C LEU A 481 -2.13 -11.84 -22.36
N ARG A 482 -0.92 -12.36 -22.16
CA ARG A 482 -0.39 -13.53 -22.87
C ARG A 482 -0.21 -14.69 -21.90
N GLU A 483 -1.22 -15.54 -21.84
CA GLU A 483 -1.16 -16.78 -21.07
C GLU A 483 -0.13 -17.74 -21.71
N LEU A 484 0.82 -18.21 -20.90
CA LEU A 484 2.01 -18.91 -21.38
C LEU A 484 1.76 -20.35 -21.82
N TRP A 485 0.85 -21.09 -21.19
CA TRP A 485 0.58 -22.48 -21.59
C TRP A 485 -0.20 -22.60 -22.90
N GLU A 486 -1.11 -21.68 -23.17
CA GLU A 486 -1.82 -21.54 -24.43
C GLU A 486 -0.85 -21.09 -25.53
N ALA A 487 0.01 -20.10 -25.24
CA ALA A 487 0.90 -19.53 -26.24
C ALA A 487 2.14 -20.40 -26.56
N GLU A 488 2.67 -21.13 -25.59
CA GLU A 488 3.96 -21.82 -25.68
C GLU A 488 3.91 -23.29 -25.25
N GLY A 489 2.73 -23.80 -24.91
CA GLY A 489 2.56 -25.15 -24.36
C GLY A 489 3.10 -25.25 -22.93
N PHE A 490 3.27 -26.49 -22.45
CA PHE A 490 3.67 -26.76 -21.06
C PHE A 490 5.16 -26.51 -20.74
N VAL A 491 5.90 -25.77 -21.57
CA VAL A 491 7.33 -25.49 -21.35
C VAL A 491 7.56 -24.77 -20.02
N HIS A 492 6.62 -23.92 -19.61
CA HIS A 492 6.66 -23.18 -18.34
C HIS A 492 6.06 -23.96 -17.16
N ALA A 493 5.71 -25.24 -17.31
CA ALA A 493 5.07 -26.01 -16.24
C ALA A 493 5.97 -26.20 -15.00
N TRP A 494 7.28 -26.01 -15.13
CA TRP A 494 8.22 -26.05 -14.00
C TRP A 494 7.85 -25.04 -12.89
N VAL A 495 7.22 -23.91 -13.22
CA VAL A 495 6.80 -22.88 -12.24
C VAL A 495 5.78 -23.40 -11.24
N THR A 496 5.05 -24.47 -11.60
CA THR A 496 4.13 -25.13 -10.67
C THR A 496 4.86 -25.75 -9.48
N THR A 497 6.17 -26.01 -9.59
CA THR A 497 6.97 -26.60 -8.50
C THR A 497 7.06 -25.67 -7.28
N PRO A 498 7.60 -24.44 -7.38
CA PRO A 498 7.61 -23.52 -6.25
C PRO A 498 6.19 -23.13 -5.80
N ILE A 499 5.26 -22.92 -6.73
CA ILE A 499 3.90 -22.50 -6.38
C ILE A 499 3.13 -23.61 -5.63
N SER A 500 3.24 -24.86 -6.06
CA SER A 500 2.60 -25.98 -5.36
C SER A 500 3.18 -26.18 -3.97
N LYS A 501 4.49 -25.92 -3.78
CA LYS A 501 5.11 -25.91 -2.45
C LYS A 501 4.51 -24.82 -1.56
N ILE A 502 4.41 -23.58 -2.06
CA ILE A 502 3.78 -22.46 -1.32
C ILE A 502 2.36 -22.83 -0.87
N ILE A 503 1.55 -23.36 -1.78
CA ILE A 503 0.17 -23.78 -1.48
C ILE A 503 0.13 -24.95 -0.50
N ALA A 504 1.03 -25.93 -0.63
CA ALA A 504 1.09 -27.08 0.27
C ALA A 504 1.49 -26.67 1.69
N ASP A 505 2.51 -25.83 1.84
CA ASP A 505 2.96 -25.29 3.12
C ASP A 505 1.84 -24.47 3.77
N LEU A 506 1.14 -23.63 2.99
CA LEU A 506 0.00 -22.85 3.46
C LEU A 506 -1.16 -23.74 3.94
N LYS A 507 -1.51 -24.78 3.16
CA LYS A 507 -2.56 -25.73 3.54
C LYS A 507 -2.20 -26.50 4.79
N SER A 508 -0.95 -26.96 4.93
CA SER A 508 -0.48 -27.64 6.14
C SER A 508 -0.52 -26.71 7.36
N SER A 509 -0.13 -25.45 7.19
CA SER A 509 -0.28 -24.41 8.22
C SER A 509 -1.74 -24.22 8.60
N MET A 510 -2.66 -24.08 7.65
CA MET A 510 -4.10 -23.90 7.91
C MET A 510 -4.78 -25.13 8.51
N GLN A 511 -4.24 -26.33 8.31
CA GLN A 511 -4.71 -27.53 9.01
C GLN A 511 -4.30 -27.52 10.49
N SER A 512 -3.10 -27.04 10.79
CA SER A 512 -2.59 -26.93 12.16
C SER A 512 -3.17 -25.71 12.90
N TYR A 513 -3.45 -24.65 12.15
CA TYR A 513 -3.99 -23.37 12.61
C TYR A 513 -5.22 -23.00 11.77
N PRO A 514 -6.40 -23.57 12.10
CA PRO A 514 -7.62 -23.31 11.34
C PRO A 514 -7.95 -21.82 11.18
N ASN A 515 -8.54 -21.49 10.04
CA ASN A 515 -8.97 -20.13 9.73
C ASN A 515 -10.13 -19.71 10.64
N ILE A 516 -10.13 -18.45 11.05
CA ILE A 516 -11.16 -17.88 11.92
C ILE A 516 -12.28 -17.31 11.07
N GLN A 517 -13.52 -17.59 11.45
CA GLN A 517 -14.70 -17.08 10.76
C GLN A 517 -15.02 -15.64 11.20
N PRO A 518 -15.52 -14.78 10.29
CA PRO A 518 -15.95 -13.43 10.64
C PRO A 518 -16.90 -13.42 11.84
N GLY A 519 -16.68 -12.49 12.77
CA GLY A 519 -17.47 -12.32 14.00
C GLY A 519 -17.36 -13.44 15.05
N HIS A 520 -16.66 -14.54 14.80
CA HIS A 520 -16.49 -15.57 15.84
C HIS A 520 -15.68 -15.05 17.03
N GLU A 521 -16.10 -15.44 18.23
CA GLU A 521 -15.23 -15.43 19.41
C GLU A 521 -14.24 -16.58 19.28
N PHE A 522 -12.95 -16.26 19.32
CA PHE A 522 -11.88 -17.23 19.16
C PHE A 522 -10.91 -17.09 20.35
N PRO A 523 -10.85 -18.07 21.26
CA PRO A 523 -10.04 -17.94 22.47
C PRO A 523 -8.55 -18.26 22.27
N GLY A 524 -8.15 -18.77 21.10
CA GLY A 524 -6.79 -19.20 20.79
C GLY A 524 -6.76 -20.57 20.11
N TYR A 525 -5.59 -20.94 19.57
CA TYR A 525 -5.33 -22.29 19.07
C TYR A 525 -5.04 -23.25 20.24
N GLU A 526 -5.33 -24.53 20.07
CA GLU A 526 -5.05 -25.60 21.05
C GLU A 526 -3.58 -26.01 21.10
#